data_AF-A0A6J2YNV2-F1
#
_entry.id   AF-A0A6J2YNV2-F1
#
_cell.length_a   1.000
_cell.length_b   1.000
_cell.length_c   1.000
_cell.angle_alpha   90.00
_cell.angle_beta   90.00
_cell.angle_gamma   90.00
#
_symmetry.space_group_name_H-M   'P 1'
#
loop_
_entity.id
_entity.type
_entity.pdbx_description
1 polymer ?
#
loop_
_entity_poly.entity_id
_entity_poly.type
_entity_poly.pdbx_seq_one_letter_code
_entity_poly.pdbx_strand_id
1 'polypeptide(L)'
;MSKIASHLNQNKPFFNLAFYSTKYKNMEPILLIHGGAGDIPDSRVNPKHAGIKNSVTAGFKILKDGGTALDAVEEAVRVMELNEAFNCGNFLLV
;
A
#
# COMPACT_ATOMS: atom_id res chain seq x y z
N MET A 1 -50.67 -23.86 17.98
CA MET A 1 -51.46 -24.24 16.78
C MET A 1 -51.39 -23.11 15.77
N SER A 2 -50.86 -23.39 14.56
CA SER A 2 -51.15 -22.75 13.25
C SER A 2 -50.92 -21.22 13.11
N LYS A 3 -50.31 -20.66 12.07
CA LYS A 3 -50.18 -21.11 10.68
C LYS A 3 -49.12 -20.26 9.97
N ILE A 4 -48.30 -20.92 9.17
CA ILE A 4 -47.55 -20.33 8.06
C ILE A 4 -48.56 -19.68 7.09
N ALA A 5 -48.35 -18.43 6.73
CA ALA A 5 -48.89 -17.81 5.51
C ALA A 5 -47.69 -17.11 4.82
N SER A 6 -46.97 -17.78 3.93
CA SER A 6 -47.33 -18.04 2.53
C SER A 6 -47.28 -16.78 1.65
N HIS A 7 -46.20 -16.73 0.87
CA HIS A 7 -46.16 -16.35 -0.54
C HIS A 7 -46.27 -14.86 -0.96
N LEU A 8 -45.12 -14.40 -1.46
CA LEU A 8 -44.89 -13.51 -2.61
C LEU A 8 -45.38 -12.06 -2.56
N ASN A 9 -44.42 -11.13 -2.58
CA ASN A 9 -44.29 -10.32 -3.79
C ASN A 9 -42.82 -9.97 -4.10
N GLN A 10 -42.29 -10.74 -5.03
CA GLN A 10 -41.13 -10.41 -5.85
C GLN A 10 -41.51 -9.19 -6.69
N ASN A 11 -41.07 -7.98 -6.31
CA ASN A 11 -40.82 -6.85 -7.21
C ASN A 11 -40.54 -5.57 -6.40
N LYS A 12 -39.25 -5.33 -6.13
CA LYS A 12 -38.73 -3.96 -6.10
C LYS A 12 -37.41 -3.95 -6.89
N PRO A 13 -37.41 -3.48 -8.15
CA PRO A 13 -36.18 -3.20 -8.86
C PRO A 13 -35.52 -1.96 -8.23
N PHE A 14 -34.32 -1.63 -8.71
CA PHE A 14 -33.46 -0.52 -8.30
C PHE A 14 -32.46 -0.86 -7.19
N PHE A 15 -31.39 -1.54 -7.62
CA PHE A 15 -30.00 -1.16 -7.35
C PHE A 15 -29.78 -0.39 -6.04
N ASN A 16 -29.90 -1.07 -4.90
CA ASN A 16 -29.42 -0.53 -3.63
C ASN A 16 -28.05 -1.14 -3.36
N LEU A 17 -27.06 -0.72 -4.17
CA LEU A 17 -25.66 -0.78 -3.76
C LEU A 17 -25.43 0.36 -2.76
N ALA A 18 -26.16 0.32 -1.65
CA ALA A 18 -25.68 0.92 -0.43
C ALA A 18 -24.39 0.15 -0.15
N PHE A 19 -23.27 0.76 -0.53
CA PHE A 19 -21.94 0.32 -0.19
C PHE A 19 -22.02 -0.26 1.21
N TYR A 20 -21.70 -1.56 1.33
CA TYR A 20 -21.35 -2.15 2.60
C TYR A 20 -20.20 -1.29 3.11
N SER A 21 -20.53 -0.22 3.85
CA SER A 21 -19.57 0.64 4.51
C SER A 21 -19.05 -0.26 5.61
N THR A 22 -17.99 -0.96 5.23
CA THR A 22 -17.46 -2.06 6.01
C THR A 22 -17.12 -1.50 7.37
N LYS A 23 -17.54 -2.22 8.38
CA LYS A 23 -17.23 -2.18 9.82
C LYS A 23 -15.75 -1.92 10.20
N TYR A 24 -14.85 -1.72 9.25
CA TYR A 24 -13.45 -1.40 9.48
C TYR A 24 -13.30 0.11 9.65
N LYS A 25 -12.89 0.52 10.87
CA LYS A 25 -12.28 1.84 11.14
C LYS A 25 -11.36 2.21 9.97
N ASN A 26 -11.31 3.50 9.61
CA ASN A 26 -10.23 4.06 8.82
C ASN A 26 -8.90 3.56 9.40
N MET A 27 -8.29 2.59 8.72
CA MET A 27 -7.04 1.99 9.18
C MET A 27 -5.97 3.05 9.04
N GLU A 28 -5.22 3.30 10.10
CA GLU A 28 -4.01 4.10 9.99
C GLU A 28 -3.01 3.29 9.16
N PRO A 29 -2.61 3.78 7.97
CA PRO A 29 -1.73 3.02 7.11
C PRO A 29 -0.33 2.96 7.71
N ILE A 30 0.35 1.81 7.54
CA ILE A 30 1.74 1.63 7.91
C ILE A 30 2.49 1.20 6.66
N LEU A 31 3.60 1.89 6.37
CA LEU A 31 4.53 1.54 5.31
C LEU A 31 5.90 1.26 5.93
N LEU A 32 6.44 0.09 5.65
CA LEU A 32 7.78 -0.32 6.07
C LEU A 32 8.60 -0.68 4.83
N ILE A 33 9.84 -0.20 4.79
CA ILE A 33 10.75 -0.35 3.67
C ILE A 33 12.09 -0.84 4.21
N HIS A 34 12.72 -1.77 3.49
CA HIS A 34 14.04 -2.27 3.83
C HIS A 34 14.97 -2.22 2.61
N GLY A 35 16.27 -2.04 2.85
CA GLY A 35 17.30 -2.27 1.84
C GLY A 35 17.70 -3.76 1.78
N GLY A 36 18.85 -4.05 1.18
CA GLY A 36 19.46 -5.38 1.25
C GLY A 36 20.13 -5.65 2.61
N ALA A 37 20.55 -6.90 2.81
CA ALA A 37 21.36 -7.32 3.96
C ALA A 37 22.86 -7.27 3.64
N GLY A 38 23.71 -7.28 4.68
CA GLY A 38 25.17 -7.30 4.58
C GLY A 38 25.83 -6.12 5.29
N ASP A 39 27.16 -6.17 5.39
CA ASP A 39 27.94 -5.08 5.97
C ASP A 39 27.82 -3.81 5.13
N ILE A 40 27.54 -2.69 5.80
CA ILE A 40 27.42 -1.38 5.15
C ILE A 40 28.71 -0.61 5.46
N PRO A 41 29.59 -0.36 4.48
CA PRO A 41 30.74 0.52 4.68
C PRO A 41 30.28 1.90 5.13
N ASP A 42 31.06 2.58 5.98
CA ASP A 42 30.71 3.91 6.52
C ASP A 42 30.35 4.92 5.42
N SER A 43 31.04 4.86 4.27
CA SER A 43 30.79 5.70 3.10
C SER A 43 29.40 5.51 2.49
N ARG A 44 28.74 4.37 2.74
CA ARG A 44 27.41 4.00 2.22
C ARG A 44 26.29 4.15 3.25
N VAL A 45 26.59 4.38 4.53
CA VAL A 45 25.59 4.54 5.60
C VAL A 45 24.69 5.75 5.30
N ASN A 46 25.26 6.94 5.16
CA ASN A 46 24.49 8.17 4.93
C ASN A 46 23.67 8.11 3.62
N PRO A 47 24.22 7.66 2.46
CA PRO A 47 23.44 7.46 1.25
C PRO A 47 22.27 6.49 1.41
N LYS A 48 22.46 5.36 2.09
CA LYS A 48 21.37 4.38 2.33
C LYS A 48 20.29 4.94 3.24
N HIS A 49 20.66 5.65 4.32
CA HIS A 49 19.69 6.30 5.21
C HIS A 49 18.85 7.36 4.48
N ALA A 50 19.50 8.22 3.70
CA ALA A 50 18.81 9.22 2.88
C ALA A 50 17.88 8.56 1.86
N GLY A 51 18.35 7.49 1.22
CA GLY A 51 17.57 6.72 0.25
C GLY A 51 16.30 6.08 0.84
N ILE A 52 16.41 5.42 2.00
CA ILE A 52 15.26 4.83 2.70
C ILE A 52 14.28 5.93 3.12
N LYS A 53 14.79 7.06 3.64
CA LYS A 53 13.95 8.21 4.02
C LYS A 53 13.16 8.76 2.84
N ASN A 54 13.80 8.92 1.68
CA ASN A 54 13.14 9.40 0.46
C ASN A 54 12.08 8.41 -0.03
N SER A 55 12.43 7.12 -0.07
CA SER A 55 11.53 6.04 -0.48
C SER A 55 10.27 5.95 0.41
N VAL A 56 10.44 5.96 1.73
CA VAL A 56 9.29 5.89 2.66
C VAL A 56 8.45 7.15 2.61
N THR A 57 9.07 8.32 2.43
CA THR A 57 8.33 9.58 2.30
C THR A 57 7.46 9.59 1.05
N ALA A 58 8.00 9.13 -0.09
CA ALA A 58 7.28 9.08 -1.36
C ALA A 58 6.07 8.13 -1.30
N GLY A 59 6.29 6.88 -0.86
CA GLY A 59 5.21 5.90 -0.74
C GLY A 59 4.18 6.28 0.32
N PHE A 60 4.60 6.80 1.48
CA PHE A 60 3.68 7.18 2.55
C PHE A 60 2.81 8.40 2.18
N LYS A 61 3.32 9.30 1.33
CA LYS A 61 2.51 10.40 0.79
C LYS A 61 1.29 9.88 0.03
N ILE A 62 1.43 8.82 -0.76
CA ILE A 62 0.31 8.22 -1.49
C ILE A 62 -0.75 7.69 -0.53
N LEU A 63 -0.33 6.96 0.52
CA LEU A 63 -1.26 6.46 1.54
C LEU A 63 -1.97 7.60 2.28
N LYS A 64 -1.24 8.66 2.62
CA LYS A 64 -1.80 9.85 3.29
C LYS A 64 -2.84 10.56 2.42
N ASP A 65 -2.64 10.55 1.10
CA ASP A 65 -3.54 11.19 0.14
C ASP A 65 -4.72 10.29 -0.28
N GLY A 66 -4.86 9.10 0.33
CA GLY A 66 -5.96 8.17 0.07
C GLY A 66 -5.73 7.24 -1.13
N GLY A 67 -4.49 7.16 -1.64
CA GLY A 67 -4.09 6.22 -2.67
C GLY A 67 -4.05 4.77 -2.18
N THR A 68 -3.80 3.83 -3.11
CA THR A 68 -3.82 2.41 -2.77
C THR A 68 -2.51 1.93 -2.15
N ALA A 69 -2.57 0.80 -1.45
CA ALA A 69 -1.36 0.14 -0.96
C ALA A 69 -0.40 -0.25 -2.09
N LEU A 70 -0.94 -0.62 -3.26
CA LEU A 70 -0.15 -1.00 -4.43
C LEU A 70 0.65 0.21 -4.97
N ASP A 71 -0.03 1.34 -5.16
CA ASP A 71 0.62 2.57 -5.65
C ASP A 71 1.71 3.04 -4.67
N ALA A 72 1.44 2.93 -3.37
CA ALA A 72 2.39 3.33 -2.33
C ALA A 72 3.68 2.48 -2.32
N VAL A 73 3.56 1.16 -2.45
CA VAL A 73 4.74 0.28 -2.50
C VAL A 73 5.49 0.41 -3.82
N GLU A 74 4.78 0.61 -4.93
CA GLU A 74 5.39 0.82 -6.24
C GLU A 74 6.24 2.09 -6.24
N GLU A 75 5.69 3.22 -5.78
CA GLU A 75 6.43 4.49 -5.73
C GLU A 75 7.63 4.41 -4.79
N ALA A 76 7.45 3.80 -3.62
CA ALA A 76 8.55 3.54 -2.70
C ALA A 76 9.71 2.77 -3.36
N VAL A 77 9.41 1.67 -4.05
CA VAL A 77 10.42 0.84 -4.73
C VAL A 77 11.04 1.58 -5.92
N ARG A 78 10.24 2.29 -6.72
CA ARG A 78 10.74 3.13 -7.84
C ARG A 78 11.79 4.14 -7.38
N VAL A 79 11.58 4.78 -6.24
CA VAL A 79 12.57 5.70 -5.63
C VAL A 79 13.85 4.96 -5.20
N MET A 80 13.75 3.71 -4.74
CA MET A 80 14.93 2.89 -4.45
C MET A 80 15.67 2.48 -5.73
N GLU A 81 14.94 2.11 -6.79
CA GLU A 81 15.50 1.67 -8.08
C GLU A 81 16.28 2.76 -8.82
N LEU A 82 15.91 4.02 -8.60
CA LEU A 82 16.59 5.20 -9.15
C LEU A 82 17.76 5.68 -8.28
N ASN A 83 18.01 5.04 -7.13
CA ASN A 83 19.03 5.46 -6.19
C ASN A 83 20.20 4.46 -6.13
N GLU A 84 21.37 4.91 -6.57
CA GLU A 84 22.63 4.13 -6.64
C GLU A 84 23.09 3.55 -5.27
N ALA A 85 22.52 4.02 -4.16
CA ALA A 85 22.78 3.45 -2.84
C ALA A 85 22.22 2.03 -2.67
N PHE A 86 21.28 1.59 -3.52
CA PHE A 86 20.63 0.28 -3.48
C PHE A 86 20.96 -0.58 -4.70
N ASN A 87 20.89 -1.89 -4.50
CA ASN A 87 21.01 -2.88 -5.56
C ASN A 87 19.62 -3.27 -6.06
N CYS A 88 18.96 -2.35 -6.74
CA CYS A 88 17.68 -2.54 -7.43
C CYS A 88 17.62 -1.53 -8.58
N GLY A 89 17.07 -1.91 -9.73
CA GLY A 89 16.92 -0.99 -10.86
C GLY A 89 18.21 -0.73 -11.64
N ASN A 90 18.48 0.55 -11.96
CA ASN A 90 19.12 1.03 -13.20
C ASN A 90 20.65 0.81 -13.35
N PHE A 91 21.15 -0.34 -12.89
CA PHE A 91 22.31 -1.00 -13.48
C PHE A 91 22.27 -2.50 -13.12
N LEU A 92 21.93 -3.33 -14.10
CA LEU A 92 22.16 -4.78 -14.07
C LEU A 92 23.66 -5.06 -13.95
N LEU A 93 24.17 -5.12 -12.71
CA LEU A 93 25.32 -5.91 -12.31
C LEU A 93 25.03 -6.48 -10.92
N VAL A 94 24.14 -7.48 -10.90
CA VAL A 94 24.21 -8.54 -9.88
C VAL A 94 25.49 -9.34 -10.06
#